data_AF-A0A522WCQ0-F1
#
_entry.id   AF-A0A522WCQ0-F1
#
_cell.length_a   1.000
_cell.length_b   1.000
_cell.length_c   1.000
_cell.angle_alpha   90.00
_cell.angle_beta   90.00
_cell.angle_gamma   90.00
#
_symmetry.space_group_name_H-M   'P 1'
#
loop_
_entity.id
_entity.type
_entity.pdbx_description
1 polymer ?
#
loop_
_entity_poly.entity_id
_entity_poly.type
_entity_poly.pdbx_seq_one_letter_code
_entity_poly.pdbx_strand_id
1 'polypeptide(L)'
;AKIGAMGEHEDRDYLAMVVLSRDLINVRNWVGKLERLCTLAVEDSDPHALEMLDGVIADVLGSNVVQDVLGWQPGLGAAIIAMFDLADGKMPPVKSDAGESAEVLNRLFAEKKLPISRNVLLDRAHRQIRSPNPLYRNEAGKELDEFKRLIGRTLGPAGLVCGSETADALTARYTRMVEQGGAAGRKAAIDGVFRAMPDRATGLVYLCELAGGSFAAEHMPDILETLELVFMCRNIGDLCQRTLPPKERMLRATNAHRVAVASVFPPEMKTRLADFIDTILERYLIDEQIVEKLDHQDSPLRDRAVRLVQFCAAGVLPEGKAMTRARQRILMLLRQPNFDAHFIDGFTDPLRAQKALRDFHQLLVKAGFG
;
A
#
# COMPACT_ATOMS: atom_id res chain seq x y z
N ALA A 1 -35.24 36.59 21.21
CA ALA A 1 -35.84 35.36 21.74
C ALA A 1 -35.78 34.26 20.67
N LYS A 2 -34.76 33.39 20.77
CA LYS A 2 -34.67 32.00 20.27
C LYS A 2 -33.19 31.54 20.38
N ILE A 3 -32.61 31.74 21.57
CA ILE A 3 -31.33 31.15 21.98
C ILE A 3 -31.65 30.46 23.30
N GLY A 4 -32.33 29.32 23.21
CA GLY A 4 -32.81 28.60 24.40
C GLY A 4 -33.22 27.17 24.13
N ALA A 5 -32.82 26.61 22.98
CA ALA A 5 -33.19 25.25 22.59
C ALA A 5 -32.21 24.64 21.57
N MET A 6 -30.90 24.89 21.72
CA MET A 6 -29.85 24.17 20.99
C MET A 6 -28.79 23.75 22.02
N GLY A 7 -28.37 22.48 21.97
CA GLY A 7 -27.67 21.80 23.06
C GLY A 7 -26.26 22.36 23.31
N GLU A 8 -25.79 22.26 24.55
CA GLU A 8 -24.53 22.84 25.06
C GLU A 8 -23.25 22.52 24.25
N HIS A 9 -23.30 21.54 23.33
CA HIS A 9 -22.20 21.17 22.43
C HIS A 9 -22.25 21.89 21.07
N GLU A 10 -23.42 21.97 20.42
CA GLU A 10 -23.57 22.66 19.11
C GLU A 10 -23.26 24.16 19.23
N ASP A 11 -23.64 24.78 20.35
CA ASP A 11 -23.34 26.19 20.63
C ASP A 11 -21.83 26.42 20.82
N ARG A 12 -21.09 25.46 21.39
CA ARG A 12 -19.64 25.57 21.58
C ARG A 12 -18.89 25.43 20.26
N ASP A 13 -19.28 24.47 19.44
CA ASP A 13 -18.68 24.25 18.12
C ASP A 13 -18.92 25.46 17.21
N TYR A 14 -20.14 25.99 17.21
CA TYR A 14 -20.47 27.21 16.51
C TYR A 14 -19.63 28.40 16.99
N LEU A 15 -19.53 28.62 18.31
CA LEU A 15 -18.73 29.71 18.88
C LEU A 15 -17.23 29.54 18.57
N ALA A 16 -16.70 28.32 18.62
CA ALA A 16 -15.32 28.01 18.25
C ALA A 16 -15.04 28.36 16.78
N MET A 17 -15.96 28.00 15.87
CA MET A 17 -15.84 28.37 14.45
C MET A 17 -15.96 29.87 14.21
N VAL A 18 -16.79 30.59 14.98
CA VAL A 18 -16.85 32.06 14.92
C VAL A 18 -15.54 32.69 15.36
N VAL A 19 -14.95 32.22 16.46
CA VAL A 19 -13.65 32.70 16.97
C VAL A 19 -12.54 32.41 15.96
N LEU A 20 -12.47 31.18 15.46
CA LEU A 20 -11.48 30.79 14.46
C LEU A 20 -11.61 31.61 13.17
N SER A 21 -12.83 31.81 12.68
CA SER A 21 -13.10 32.65 11.50
C SER A 21 -12.63 34.08 11.71
N ARG A 22 -12.85 34.64 12.91
CA ARG A 22 -12.39 35.99 13.27
C ARG A 22 -10.88 36.08 13.41
N ASP A 23 -10.19 35.02 13.84
CA ASP A 23 -8.72 34.98 13.85
C ASP A 23 -8.18 34.97 12.41
N LEU A 24 -8.73 34.09 11.57
CA LEU A 24 -8.31 33.91 10.18
C LEU A 24 -8.63 35.12 9.27
N ILE A 25 -9.63 35.95 9.60
CA ILE A 25 -9.95 37.14 8.78
C ILE A 25 -8.79 38.15 8.74
N ASN A 26 -7.95 38.16 9.78
CA ASN A 26 -6.82 39.07 9.88
C ASN A 26 -5.63 38.62 9.02
N VAL A 27 -5.66 37.37 8.51
CA VAL A 27 -4.62 36.81 7.67
C VAL A 27 -4.98 36.94 6.20
N ARG A 28 -4.20 37.74 5.47
CA ARG A 28 -4.52 38.16 4.09
C ARG A 28 -4.25 37.11 3.01
N ASN A 29 -3.34 36.16 3.26
CA ASN A 29 -2.98 35.12 2.30
C ASN A 29 -3.41 33.74 2.79
N TRP A 30 -3.66 32.83 1.86
CA TRP A 30 -4.11 31.49 2.22
C TRP A 30 -3.01 30.63 2.85
N VAL A 31 -1.76 30.81 2.44
CA VAL A 31 -0.60 30.14 3.05
C VAL A 31 -0.46 30.51 4.53
N GLY A 32 -0.62 31.79 4.89
CA GLY A 32 -0.57 32.20 6.30
C GLY A 32 -1.76 31.69 7.11
N LYS A 33 -2.94 31.50 6.49
CA LYS A 33 -4.07 30.85 7.15
C LYS A 33 -3.76 29.38 7.46
N LEU A 34 -3.14 28.69 6.50
CA LEU A 34 -2.68 27.32 6.69
C LEU A 34 -1.62 27.23 7.80
N GLU A 35 -0.64 28.13 7.82
CA GLU A 35 0.38 28.22 8.87
C GLU A 35 -0.24 28.37 10.26
N ARG A 36 -1.19 29.30 10.38
CA ARG A 36 -1.90 29.56 11.62
C ARG A 36 -2.68 28.34 12.09
N LEU A 37 -3.41 27.68 11.20
CA LEU A 37 -4.17 26.46 11.50
C LEU A 37 -3.25 25.29 11.89
N CYS A 38 -2.13 25.12 11.20
CA CYS A 38 -1.14 24.10 11.51
C CYS A 38 -0.50 24.33 12.89
N THR A 39 -0.24 25.57 13.26
CA THR A 39 0.27 25.93 14.58
C THR A 39 -0.73 25.56 15.68
N LEU A 40 -2.00 25.93 15.50
CA LEU A 40 -3.08 25.56 16.43
C LEU A 40 -3.23 24.03 16.53
N ALA A 41 -3.15 23.30 15.42
CA ALA A 41 -3.23 21.84 15.42
C ALA A 41 -2.03 21.13 16.06
N VAL A 42 -0.89 21.81 16.20
CA VAL A 42 0.27 21.28 16.95
C VAL A 42 0.12 21.53 18.45
N GLU A 43 -0.39 22.71 18.83
CA GLU A 43 -0.58 23.11 20.22
C GLU A 43 -1.76 22.38 20.88
N ASP A 44 -2.78 22.05 20.11
CA ASP A 44 -3.97 21.36 20.60
C ASP A 44 -3.77 19.85 20.73
N SER A 45 -4.30 19.29 21.82
CA SER A 45 -4.28 17.86 22.12
C SER A 45 -5.67 17.27 22.27
N ASP A 46 -6.73 18.10 22.21
CA ASP A 46 -8.11 17.64 22.25
C ASP A 46 -8.53 17.04 20.90
N PRO A 47 -8.94 15.76 20.83
CA PRO A 47 -9.35 15.12 19.58
C PRO A 47 -10.49 15.84 18.85
N HIS A 48 -11.45 16.42 19.59
CA HIS A 48 -12.60 17.11 18.99
C HIS A 48 -12.17 18.44 18.34
N ALA A 49 -11.32 19.21 19.03
CA ALA A 49 -10.75 20.44 18.49
C ALA A 49 -9.87 20.16 17.25
N LEU A 50 -9.09 19.08 17.28
CA LEU A 50 -8.29 18.65 16.13
C LEU A 50 -9.15 18.26 14.93
N GLU A 51 -10.27 17.58 15.12
CA GLU A 51 -11.21 17.24 14.04
C GLU A 51 -11.80 18.52 13.40
N MET A 52 -12.19 19.50 14.21
CA MET A 52 -12.69 20.79 13.73
C MET A 52 -11.61 21.55 12.95
N LEU A 53 -10.38 21.62 13.47
CA LEU A 53 -9.25 22.24 12.80
C LEU A 53 -8.91 21.53 11.49
N ASP A 54 -8.93 20.19 11.48
CA ASP A 54 -8.70 19.37 10.29
C ASP A 54 -9.75 19.66 9.21
N GLY A 55 -11.02 19.82 9.56
CA GLY A 55 -12.06 20.24 8.61
C GLY A 55 -11.75 21.58 7.92
N VAL A 56 -11.30 22.58 8.69
CA VAL A 56 -10.93 23.89 8.12
C VAL A 56 -9.64 23.83 7.32
N ILE A 57 -8.64 23.06 7.77
CA ILE A 57 -7.41 22.81 7.00
C ILE A 57 -7.76 22.12 5.67
N ALA A 58 -8.69 21.16 5.69
CA ALA A 58 -9.14 20.46 4.51
C ALA A 58 -9.79 21.42 3.49
N ASP A 59 -10.61 22.37 3.94
CA ASP A 59 -11.19 23.41 3.08
C ASP A 59 -10.10 24.31 2.46
N VAL A 60 -9.09 24.70 3.24
CA VAL A 60 -7.95 25.48 2.74
C VAL A 60 -7.16 24.68 1.70
N LEU A 61 -6.90 23.40 1.94
CA LEU A 61 -6.24 22.50 0.99
C LEU A 61 -7.11 22.18 -0.24
N GLY A 62 -8.43 22.27 -0.14
CA GLY A 62 -9.34 22.15 -1.28
C GLY A 62 -9.15 23.26 -2.32
N SER A 63 -8.62 24.41 -1.91
CA SER A 63 -8.35 25.57 -2.76
C SER A 63 -7.07 25.44 -3.61
N ASN A 64 -6.55 26.54 -4.16
CA ASN A 64 -5.31 26.54 -4.96
C ASN A 64 -4.02 26.52 -4.13
N VAL A 65 -4.13 26.59 -2.79
CA VAL A 65 -3.00 26.61 -1.83
C VAL A 65 -2.08 25.41 -1.96
N VAL A 66 -2.61 24.26 -2.39
CA VAL A 66 -1.80 23.06 -2.61
C VAL A 66 -0.67 23.33 -3.59
N GLN A 67 -0.84 24.22 -4.58
CA GLN A 67 0.26 24.57 -5.49
C GLN A 67 1.40 25.27 -4.76
N ASP A 68 1.07 26.21 -3.87
CA ASP A 68 2.07 26.93 -3.06
C ASP A 68 2.75 25.98 -2.06
N VAL A 69 2.00 25.04 -1.48
CA VAL A 69 2.54 24.01 -0.57
C VAL A 69 3.47 23.03 -1.30
N LEU A 70 3.14 22.61 -2.52
CA LEU A 70 3.99 21.72 -3.30
C LEU A 70 5.18 22.44 -3.93
N GLY A 71 5.11 23.77 -4.08
CA GLY A 71 6.08 24.59 -4.79
C GLY A 71 6.18 24.26 -6.28
N TRP A 72 7.32 24.62 -6.90
CA TRP A 72 7.55 24.35 -8.31
C TRP A 72 7.58 22.85 -8.63
N GLN A 73 6.75 22.42 -9.58
CA GLN A 73 6.69 21.04 -10.06
C GLN A 73 6.95 20.98 -11.59
N PRO A 74 7.76 20.03 -12.08
CA PRO A 74 8.14 19.95 -13.49
C PRO A 74 6.98 19.52 -14.41
N GLY A 75 5.91 18.96 -13.85
CA GLY A 75 4.75 18.48 -14.60
C GLY A 75 3.60 18.06 -13.67
N LEU A 76 2.47 17.70 -14.27
CA LEU A 76 1.30 17.23 -13.52
C LEU A 76 1.56 15.88 -12.84
N GLY A 77 2.29 14.97 -13.49
CA GLY A 77 2.66 13.68 -12.90
C GLY A 77 3.46 13.85 -11.60
N ALA A 78 4.50 14.67 -11.63
CA ALA A 78 5.30 15.03 -10.46
C ALA A 78 4.46 15.69 -9.35
N ALA A 79 3.54 16.60 -9.71
CA ALA A 79 2.64 17.21 -8.74
C ALA A 79 1.70 16.18 -8.08
N ILE A 80 1.18 15.21 -8.84
CA ILE A 80 0.34 14.13 -8.30
C ILE A 80 1.14 13.25 -7.33
N ILE A 81 2.36 12.86 -7.72
CA ILE A 81 3.27 12.09 -6.84
C ILE A 81 3.54 12.86 -5.55
N ALA A 82 3.80 14.18 -5.66
CA ALA A 82 4.05 15.03 -4.50
C ALA A 82 2.81 15.16 -3.59
N MET A 83 1.59 15.16 -4.13
CA MET A 83 0.35 15.11 -3.31
C MET A 83 0.25 13.79 -2.53
N PHE A 84 0.58 12.64 -3.14
CA PHE A 84 0.63 11.37 -2.42
C PHE A 84 1.74 11.36 -1.35
N ASP A 85 2.91 11.93 -1.64
CA ASP A 85 4.00 12.04 -0.68
C ASP A 85 3.65 12.93 0.51
N LEU A 86 2.98 14.05 0.27
CA LEU A 86 2.47 14.93 1.33
C LEU A 86 1.42 14.22 2.19
N ALA A 87 0.47 13.53 1.56
CA ALA A 87 -0.58 12.77 2.26
C ALA A 87 -0.02 11.61 3.12
N ASP A 88 1.18 11.10 2.78
CA ASP A 88 1.90 10.09 3.55
C ASP A 88 2.90 10.69 4.56
N GLY A 89 3.03 12.02 4.62
CA GLY A 89 3.99 12.70 5.50
C GLY A 89 5.46 12.53 5.08
N LYS A 90 5.73 12.25 3.80
CA LYS A 90 7.07 11.98 3.24
C LYS A 90 7.55 13.03 2.26
N MET A 91 6.85 14.16 2.15
CA MET A 91 7.25 15.21 1.21
C MET A 91 8.54 15.88 1.69
N PRO A 92 9.55 16.05 0.82
CA PRO A 92 10.76 16.79 1.18
C PRO A 92 10.45 18.30 1.26
N PRO A 93 10.67 18.96 2.40
CA PRO A 93 10.24 20.34 2.63
C PRO A 93 11.03 21.39 1.84
N VAL A 94 12.26 21.06 1.44
CA VAL A 94 13.19 21.96 0.70
C VAL A 94 12.62 22.43 -0.64
N LYS A 95 11.58 21.79 -1.16
CA LYS A 95 10.97 22.10 -2.47
C LYS A 95 9.69 22.95 -2.37
N SER A 96 9.24 23.30 -1.16
CA SER A 96 7.98 24.01 -0.94
C SER A 96 8.17 25.52 -0.93
N ASP A 97 7.26 26.24 -1.59
CA ASP A 97 7.19 27.71 -1.50
C ASP A 97 6.48 28.15 -0.20
N ALA A 98 5.83 27.22 0.53
CA ALA A 98 5.20 27.45 1.83
C ALA A 98 6.16 27.32 3.03
N GLY A 99 7.43 26.98 2.80
CA GLY A 99 8.47 26.96 3.83
C GLY A 99 8.13 26.11 5.05
N GLU A 100 8.23 26.69 6.25
CA GLU A 100 7.98 26.03 7.55
C GLU A 100 6.56 25.45 7.66
N SER A 101 5.57 26.05 6.99
CA SER A 101 4.19 25.54 7.00
C SER A 101 4.07 24.16 6.37
N ALA A 102 4.83 23.90 5.31
CA ALA A 102 4.84 22.59 4.67
C ALA A 102 5.53 21.53 5.53
N GLU A 103 6.55 21.91 6.31
CA GLU A 103 7.20 21.02 7.29
C GLU A 103 6.23 20.60 8.40
N VAL A 104 5.52 21.58 8.97
CA VAL A 104 4.54 21.33 10.03
C VAL A 104 3.41 20.45 9.51
N LEU A 105 2.87 20.76 8.33
CA LEU A 105 1.80 19.97 7.70
C LEU A 105 2.27 18.54 7.41
N ASN A 106 3.47 18.36 6.87
CA ASN A 106 4.05 17.05 6.58
C ASN A 106 4.23 16.22 7.86
N ARG A 107 4.63 16.84 8.97
CA ARG A 107 4.70 16.20 10.29
C ARG A 107 3.31 15.78 10.80
N LEU A 108 2.31 16.66 10.70
CA LEU A 108 0.94 16.35 11.13
C LEU A 108 0.33 15.17 10.34
N PHE A 109 0.61 15.07 9.04
CA PHE A 109 0.24 13.90 8.23
C PHE A 109 1.00 12.64 8.63
N ALA A 110 2.31 12.72 8.89
CA ALA A 110 3.09 11.59 9.37
C ALA A 110 2.57 11.03 10.72
N GLU A 111 2.12 11.93 11.60
CA GLU A 111 1.50 11.60 12.89
C GLU A 111 0.03 11.14 12.78
N LYS A 112 -0.56 11.17 11.57
CA LYS A 112 -1.96 10.80 11.29
C LYS A 112 -3.00 11.63 12.05
N LYS A 113 -2.67 12.89 12.36
CA LYS A 113 -3.57 13.80 13.10
C LYS A 113 -4.64 14.48 12.22
N LEU A 114 -4.45 14.48 10.90
CA LEU A 114 -5.31 15.19 9.93
C LEU A 114 -5.95 14.26 8.88
N PRO A 115 -6.84 13.33 9.27
CA PRO A 115 -7.46 12.38 8.35
C PRO A 115 -8.36 13.01 7.26
N ILE A 116 -9.11 14.07 7.56
CA ILE A 116 -10.01 14.76 6.62
C ILE A 116 -9.20 15.48 5.55
N SER A 117 -8.21 16.27 5.97
CA SER A 117 -7.28 16.95 5.05
C SER A 117 -6.54 15.97 4.15
N ARG A 118 -6.14 14.81 4.69
CA ARG A 118 -5.49 13.74 3.93
C ARG A 118 -6.41 13.22 2.82
N ASN A 119 -7.68 13.00 3.13
CA ASN A 119 -8.66 12.51 2.15
C ASN A 119 -8.92 13.54 1.04
N VAL A 120 -8.99 14.84 1.38
CA VAL A 120 -9.13 15.92 0.38
C VAL A 120 -7.93 15.97 -0.58
N LEU A 121 -6.71 15.81 -0.06
CA LEU A 121 -5.51 15.73 -0.90
C LEU A 121 -5.53 14.53 -1.85
N LEU A 122 -5.96 13.36 -1.36
CA LEU A 122 -6.03 12.14 -2.16
C LEU A 122 -7.12 12.24 -3.24
N ASP A 123 -8.32 12.69 -2.90
CA ASP A 123 -9.40 12.93 -3.87
C ASP A 123 -8.96 13.94 -4.93
N ARG A 124 -8.29 15.03 -4.53
CA ARG A 124 -7.70 15.98 -5.48
C ARG A 124 -6.70 15.29 -6.40
N ALA A 125 -5.81 14.45 -5.87
CA ALA A 125 -4.86 13.69 -6.68
C ALA A 125 -5.58 12.78 -7.69
N HIS A 126 -6.61 12.04 -7.28
CA HIS A 126 -7.40 11.19 -8.19
C HIS A 126 -8.11 11.99 -9.28
N ARG A 127 -8.70 13.14 -8.94
CA ARG A 127 -9.30 14.04 -9.94
C ARG A 127 -8.27 14.53 -10.96
N GLN A 128 -7.04 14.83 -10.52
CA GLN A 128 -5.96 15.23 -11.42
C GLN A 128 -5.47 14.10 -12.31
N ILE A 129 -5.41 12.86 -11.80
CA ILE A 129 -5.11 11.67 -12.62
C ILE A 129 -6.14 11.52 -13.74
N ARG A 130 -7.43 11.63 -13.41
CA ARG A 130 -8.54 11.52 -14.37
C ARG A 130 -8.63 12.71 -15.34
N SER A 131 -7.94 13.81 -15.06
CA SER A 131 -8.04 15.05 -15.83
C SER A 131 -7.52 14.89 -17.28
N PRO A 132 -8.02 15.71 -18.22
CA PRO A 132 -7.52 15.72 -19.61
C PRO A 132 -6.10 16.27 -19.74
N ASN A 133 -5.56 16.90 -18.71
CA ASN A 133 -4.27 17.58 -18.79
C ASN A 133 -3.14 16.57 -18.97
N PRO A 134 -2.16 16.80 -19.86
CA PRO A 134 -1.04 15.90 -20.04
C PRO A 134 -0.21 15.79 -18.75
N LEU A 135 0.26 14.57 -18.42
CA LEU A 135 1.08 14.34 -17.21
C LEU A 135 2.40 15.12 -17.33
N TYR A 136 2.92 15.20 -18.55
CA TYR A 136 4.12 15.91 -18.89
C TYR A 136 3.85 16.87 -20.06
N ARG A 137 3.98 18.18 -19.81
CA ARG A 137 3.60 19.23 -20.78
C ARG A 137 4.58 19.38 -21.93
N ASN A 138 5.85 19.05 -21.71
CA ASN A 138 6.93 19.46 -22.61
C ASN A 138 7.15 18.47 -23.77
N GLU A 139 6.79 17.20 -23.62
CA GLU A 139 7.03 16.15 -24.62
C GLU A 139 5.97 15.03 -24.52
N ALA A 140 5.19 14.83 -25.59
CA ALA A 140 4.17 13.77 -25.65
C ALA A 140 4.75 12.35 -25.49
N GLY A 141 5.99 12.13 -25.93
CA GLY A 141 6.66 10.82 -25.80
C GLY A 141 6.97 10.40 -24.36
N LYS A 142 7.02 11.35 -23.41
CA LYS A 142 7.33 11.08 -22.00
C LYS A 142 6.09 10.80 -21.14
N GLU A 143 4.89 10.84 -21.72
CA GLU A 143 3.65 10.64 -20.97
C GLU A 143 3.56 9.23 -20.38
N LEU A 144 3.95 8.20 -21.14
CA LEU A 144 3.95 6.81 -20.66
C LEU A 144 4.98 6.57 -19.55
N ASP A 145 6.14 7.21 -19.62
CA ASP A 145 7.17 7.09 -18.59
C ASP A 145 6.73 7.76 -17.29
N GLU A 146 6.09 8.93 -17.39
CA GLU A 146 5.52 9.62 -16.23
C GLU A 146 4.33 8.84 -15.65
N PHE A 147 3.52 8.20 -16.51
CA PHE A 147 2.46 7.30 -16.07
C PHE A 147 3.00 6.08 -15.31
N LYS A 148 4.10 5.46 -15.78
CA LYS A 148 4.78 4.38 -15.05
C LYS A 148 5.33 4.84 -13.71
N ARG A 149 5.87 6.06 -13.61
CA ARG A 149 6.30 6.64 -12.32
C ARG A 149 5.11 6.81 -11.37
N LEU A 150 3.98 7.28 -11.87
CA LEU A 150 2.75 7.38 -11.09
C LEU A 150 2.30 6.01 -10.58
N ILE A 151 2.24 4.98 -11.45
CA ILE A 151 1.95 3.59 -11.05
C ILE A 151 2.89 3.17 -9.93
N GLY A 152 4.20 3.32 -10.12
CA GLY A 152 5.21 2.94 -9.14
C GLY A 152 5.00 3.61 -7.77
N ARG A 153 4.54 4.86 -7.75
CA ARG A 153 4.23 5.58 -6.51
C ARG A 153 2.93 5.12 -5.84
N THR A 154 1.91 4.83 -6.65
CA THR A 154 0.61 4.37 -6.15
C THR A 154 0.61 2.92 -5.67
N LEU A 155 1.62 2.13 -6.06
CA LEU A 155 1.81 0.76 -5.59
C LEU A 155 2.49 0.76 -4.22
N GLY A 156 1.72 0.45 -3.18
CA GLY A 156 2.22 0.20 -1.83
C GLY A 156 2.58 -1.28 -1.59
N PRO A 157 3.14 -1.61 -0.41
CA PRO A 157 3.50 -2.98 -0.05
C PRO A 157 2.30 -3.95 -0.01
N ALA A 158 1.11 -3.45 0.31
CA ALA A 158 -0.11 -4.25 0.42
C ALA A 158 -0.99 -4.23 -0.83
N GLY A 159 -0.85 -3.21 -1.69
CA GLY A 159 -1.69 -3.00 -2.86
C GLY A 159 -1.68 -1.55 -3.32
N LEU A 160 -2.66 -1.15 -4.14
CA LEU A 160 -2.79 0.23 -4.57
C LEU A 160 -3.20 1.14 -3.40
N VAL A 161 -2.58 2.31 -3.28
CA VAL A 161 -3.03 3.37 -2.36
C VAL A 161 -4.47 3.71 -2.72
N CYS A 162 -5.39 3.78 -1.75
CA CYS A 162 -6.83 3.97 -1.98
C CYS A 162 -7.52 2.90 -2.86
N GLY A 163 -6.90 1.73 -3.06
CA GLY A 163 -7.52 0.56 -3.69
C GLY A 163 -8.19 0.85 -5.03
N SER A 164 -9.48 0.56 -5.12
CA SER A 164 -10.31 0.68 -6.32
C SER A 164 -10.37 2.10 -6.90
N GLU A 165 -10.34 3.15 -6.08
CA GLU A 165 -10.40 4.54 -6.57
C GLU A 165 -9.19 4.89 -7.43
N THR A 166 -8.01 4.39 -7.03
CA THR A 166 -6.76 4.54 -7.77
C THR A 166 -6.76 3.67 -9.02
N ALA A 167 -7.23 2.42 -8.92
CA ALA A 167 -7.36 1.56 -10.09
C ALA A 167 -8.26 2.21 -11.15
N ASP A 168 -9.43 2.72 -10.76
CA ASP A 168 -10.35 3.45 -11.64
C ASP A 168 -9.69 4.71 -12.23
N ALA A 169 -8.96 5.48 -11.41
CA ALA A 169 -8.28 6.68 -11.88
C ALA A 169 -7.19 6.38 -12.92
N LEU A 170 -6.37 5.34 -12.69
CA LEU A 170 -5.32 4.90 -13.61
C LEU A 170 -5.92 4.40 -14.93
N THR A 171 -6.99 3.61 -14.88
CA THR A 171 -7.70 3.14 -16.09
C THR A 171 -8.31 4.30 -16.85
N ALA A 172 -9.00 5.22 -16.17
CA ALA A 172 -9.57 6.42 -16.78
C ALA A 172 -8.50 7.36 -17.38
N ARG A 173 -7.27 7.35 -16.85
CA ARG A 173 -6.15 8.06 -17.45
C ARG A 173 -5.70 7.37 -18.72
N TYR A 174 -5.51 6.05 -18.67
CA TYR A 174 -4.98 5.30 -19.80
C TYR A 174 -5.94 5.32 -21.00
N THR A 175 -7.27 5.36 -20.79
CA THR A 175 -8.24 5.52 -21.91
C THR A 175 -7.99 6.77 -22.74
N ARG A 176 -7.40 7.83 -22.17
CA ARG A 176 -7.05 9.06 -22.91
C ARG A 176 -5.78 8.93 -23.74
N MET A 177 -4.92 7.95 -23.41
CA MET A 177 -3.68 7.66 -24.13
C MET A 177 -3.91 6.67 -25.29
N VAL A 178 -5.09 6.06 -25.34
CA VAL A 178 -5.48 5.09 -26.36
C VAL A 178 -6.28 5.80 -27.45
N GLU A 179 -5.97 5.52 -28.71
CA GLU A 179 -6.65 6.13 -29.86
C GLU A 179 -8.08 5.61 -30.05
N GLN A 180 -8.36 4.36 -29.64
CA GLN A 180 -9.69 3.79 -29.72
C GLN A 180 -10.63 4.38 -28.66
N GLY A 181 -11.82 4.80 -29.08
CA GLY A 181 -12.90 5.23 -28.17
C GLY A 181 -13.84 4.10 -27.74
N GLY A 182 -14.77 4.42 -26.83
CA GLY A 182 -15.86 3.52 -26.43
C GLY A 182 -15.41 2.28 -25.67
N ALA A 183 -16.15 1.17 -25.80
CA ALA A 183 -15.88 -0.09 -25.10
C ALA A 183 -14.51 -0.69 -25.49
N ALA A 184 -14.14 -0.63 -26.76
CA ALA A 184 -12.84 -1.11 -27.24
C ALA A 184 -11.67 -0.32 -26.63
N GLY A 185 -11.81 1.00 -26.51
CA GLY A 185 -10.82 1.85 -25.83
C GLY A 185 -10.67 1.54 -24.34
N ARG A 186 -11.78 1.23 -23.66
CA ARG A 186 -11.78 0.84 -22.24
C ARG A 186 -11.11 -0.50 -22.02
N LYS A 187 -11.40 -1.52 -22.84
CA LYS A 187 -10.69 -2.80 -22.82
C LYS A 187 -9.19 -2.61 -23.07
N ALA A 188 -8.83 -1.86 -24.11
CA ALA A 188 -7.43 -1.53 -24.41
C ALA A 188 -6.75 -0.78 -23.26
N ALA A 189 -7.48 0.03 -22.50
CA ALA A 189 -6.97 0.68 -21.31
C ALA A 189 -6.73 -0.29 -20.15
N ILE A 190 -7.64 -1.24 -19.91
CA ILE A 190 -7.43 -2.29 -18.88
C ILE A 190 -6.17 -3.08 -19.19
N ASP A 191 -6.03 -3.56 -20.44
CA ASP A 191 -4.86 -4.28 -20.92
C ASP A 191 -3.59 -3.42 -20.85
N GLY A 192 -3.70 -2.16 -21.21
CA GLY A 192 -2.60 -1.21 -21.23
C GLY A 192 -2.05 -0.92 -19.84
N VAL A 193 -2.93 -0.66 -18.86
CA VAL A 193 -2.53 -0.48 -17.46
C VAL A 193 -1.93 -1.78 -16.91
N PHE A 194 -2.55 -2.93 -17.16
CA PHE A 194 -2.02 -4.22 -16.73
C PHE A 194 -0.60 -4.46 -17.27
N ARG A 195 -0.32 -4.10 -18.53
CA ARG A 195 1.01 -4.21 -19.14
C ARG A 195 2.00 -3.14 -18.67
N ALA A 196 1.51 -1.99 -18.23
CA ALA A 196 2.33 -0.93 -17.65
C ALA A 196 2.77 -1.23 -16.21
N MET A 197 2.13 -2.20 -15.54
CA MET A 197 2.51 -2.64 -14.21
C MET A 197 3.91 -3.25 -14.19
N PRO A 198 4.65 -3.11 -13.07
CA PRO A 198 6.01 -3.65 -12.93
C PRO A 198 6.13 -5.14 -13.24
N ASP A 199 5.13 -5.94 -12.85
CA ASP A 199 5.04 -7.37 -13.09
C ASP A 199 3.58 -7.86 -13.08
N ARG A 200 3.35 -9.13 -13.41
CA ARG A 200 2.01 -9.70 -13.46
C ARG A 200 1.38 -9.87 -12.07
N ALA A 201 2.18 -9.99 -11.01
CA ALA A 201 1.69 -10.02 -9.64
C ALA A 201 1.05 -8.68 -9.25
N THR A 202 1.73 -7.56 -9.53
CA THR A 202 1.17 -6.21 -9.35
C THR A 202 0.03 -5.91 -10.31
N GLY A 203 0.11 -6.43 -11.55
CA GLY A 203 -1.00 -6.43 -12.50
C GLY A 203 -2.25 -7.13 -11.96
N LEU A 204 -2.10 -8.30 -11.35
CA LEU A 204 -3.21 -9.01 -10.71
C LEU A 204 -3.83 -8.20 -9.57
N VAL A 205 -3.00 -7.61 -8.70
CA VAL A 205 -3.47 -6.74 -7.62
C VAL A 205 -4.32 -5.59 -8.20
N TYR A 206 -3.83 -4.93 -9.26
CA TYR A 206 -4.61 -3.91 -9.96
C TYR A 206 -5.95 -4.42 -10.49
N LEU A 207 -5.99 -5.59 -11.15
CA LEU A 207 -7.25 -6.16 -11.67
C LEU A 207 -8.24 -6.49 -10.55
N CYS A 208 -7.75 -6.99 -9.41
CA CYS A 208 -8.60 -7.24 -8.23
C CYS A 208 -9.19 -5.96 -7.64
N GLU A 209 -8.40 -4.88 -7.54
CA GLU A 209 -8.86 -3.57 -7.06
C GLU A 209 -9.83 -2.93 -8.06
N LEU A 210 -9.53 -3.00 -9.36
CA LEU A 210 -10.39 -2.51 -10.43
C LEU A 210 -11.74 -3.23 -10.43
N ALA A 211 -11.75 -4.55 -10.19
CA ALA A 211 -12.97 -5.35 -10.09
C ALA A 211 -13.90 -4.86 -8.96
N GLY A 212 -13.35 -4.30 -7.89
CA GLY A 212 -14.11 -3.67 -6.80
C GLY A 212 -14.51 -2.21 -7.05
N GLY A 213 -14.10 -1.63 -8.19
CA GLY A 213 -14.35 -0.24 -8.56
C GLY A 213 -15.57 -0.02 -9.43
N SER A 214 -15.78 1.24 -9.79
CA SER A 214 -16.89 1.66 -10.65
C SER A 214 -16.75 1.14 -12.08
N PHE A 215 -15.51 0.92 -12.57
CA PHE A 215 -15.26 0.40 -13.91
C PHE A 215 -15.79 -1.02 -14.11
N ALA A 216 -15.80 -1.84 -13.05
CA ALA A 216 -16.18 -3.24 -13.13
C ALA A 216 -17.66 -3.45 -13.47
N ALA A 217 -18.54 -2.49 -13.15
CA ALA A 217 -19.98 -2.60 -13.37
C ALA A 217 -20.33 -2.83 -14.86
N GLU A 218 -19.56 -2.24 -15.78
CA GLU A 218 -19.76 -2.37 -17.23
C GLU A 218 -18.72 -3.26 -17.91
N HIS A 219 -17.55 -3.47 -17.29
CA HIS A 219 -16.37 -4.08 -17.93
C HIS A 219 -15.80 -5.30 -17.20
N MET A 220 -16.55 -5.93 -16.30
CA MET A 220 -16.11 -7.18 -15.65
C MET A 220 -15.64 -8.26 -16.64
N PRO A 221 -16.32 -8.51 -17.79
CA PRO A 221 -15.84 -9.49 -18.76
C PRO A 221 -14.45 -9.18 -19.31
N ASP A 222 -14.17 -7.90 -19.59
CA ASP A 222 -12.86 -7.45 -20.08
C ASP A 222 -11.77 -7.66 -19.00
N ILE A 223 -12.09 -7.37 -17.73
CA ILE A 223 -11.18 -7.60 -16.59
C ILE A 223 -10.83 -9.09 -16.47
N LEU A 224 -11.84 -9.98 -16.58
CA LEU A 224 -11.67 -11.43 -16.52
C LEU A 224 -10.88 -11.97 -17.72
N GLU A 225 -11.02 -11.36 -18.90
CA GLU A 225 -10.21 -11.73 -20.07
C GLU A 225 -8.75 -11.34 -19.88
N THR A 226 -8.47 -10.11 -19.42
CA THR A 226 -7.09 -9.68 -19.10
C THR A 226 -6.48 -10.56 -17.99
N LEU A 227 -7.29 -11.01 -17.03
CA LEU A 227 -6.86 -11.91 -15.95
C LEU A 227 -6.29 -13.23 -16.47
N GLU A 228 -6.76 -13.74 -17.63
CA GLU A 228 -6.23 -14.98 -18.22
C GLU A 228 -4.73 -14.88 -18.58
N LEU A 229 -4.22 -13.67 -18.81
CA LEU A 229 -2.78 -13.42 -19.01
C LEU A 229 -1.94 -13.79 -17.78
N VAL A 230 -2.52 -13.74 -16.58
CA VAL A 230 -1.85 -14.17 -15.34
C VAL A 230 -1.64 -15.69 -15.36
N PHE A 231 -2.62 -16.46 -15.83
CA PHE A 231 -2.51 -17.93 -15.92
C PHE A 231 -1.46 -18.41 -16.94
N MET A 232 -0.97 -17.52 -17.81
CA MET A 232 0.12 -17.85 -18.74
C MET A 232 1.51 -17.89 -18.07
N CYS A 233 1.64 -17.54 -16.78
CA CYS A 233 2.90 -17.64 -16.06
C CYS A 233 3.29 -19.11 -15.81
N ARG A 234 4.56 -19.47 -16.05
CA ARG A 234 5.04 -20.85 -15.81
C ARG A 234 5.86 -21.01 -14.55
N ASN A 235 6.47 -19.92 -14.09
CA ASN A 235 7.34 -19.87 -12.92
C ASN A 235 7.21 -18.51 -12.22
N ILE A 236 7.80 -18.38 -11.03
CA ILE A 236 7.72 -17.14 -10.24
C ILE A 236 8.37 -15.94 -10.94
N GLY A 237 9.36 -16.18 -11.80
CA GLY A 237 10.06 -15.14 -12.56
C GLY A 237 9.29 -14.64 -13.79
N ASP A 238 8.18 -15.30 -14.15
CA ASP A 238 7.20 -14.77 -15.11
C ASP A 238 6.10 -13.98 -14.39
N LEU A 239 5.83 -14.33 -13.13
CA LEU A 239 4.81 -13.69 -12.28
C LEU A 239 5.34 -12.39 -11.64
N CYS A 240 6.57 -12.40 -11.14
CA CYS A 240 7.24 -11.30 -10.46
C CYS A 240 8.48 -10.84 -11.23
N GLN A 241 8.91 -9.59 -11.04
CA GLN A 241 10.17 -9.11 -11.63
C GLN A 241 11.38 -9.97 -11.22
N ARG A 242 12.18 -10.39 -12.21
CA ARG A 242 13.35 -11.26 -12.00
C ARG A 242 14.49 -10.57 -11.26
N THR A 243 14.54 -9.24 -11.29
CA THR A 243 15.53 -8.42 -10.56
C THR A 243 15.30 -8.42 -9.05
N LEU A 244 14.10 -8.81 -8.58
CA LEU A 244 13.79 -8.82 -7.15
C LEU A 244 14.52 -9.95 -6.41
N PRO A 245 15.02 -9.68 -5.20
CA PRO A 245 15.54 -10.71 -4.31
C PRO A 245 14.53 -11.86 -4.09
N PRO A 246 14.99 -13.10 -3.86
CA PRO A 246 14.10 -14.26 -3.65
C PRO A 246 12.99 -14.01 -2.62
N LYS A 247 13.33 -13.41 -1.48
CA LYS A 247 12.37 -13.07 -0.42
C LYS A 247 11.28 -12.12 -0.90
N GLU A 248 11.64 -11.08 -1.64
CA GLU A 248 10.68 -10.09 -2.16
C GLU A 248 9.77 -10.68 -3.22
N ARG A 249 10.27 -11.59 -4.08
CA ARG A 249 9.43 -12.33 -5.03
C ARG A 249 8.37 -13.16 -4.33
N MET A 250 8.75 -13.88 -3.27
CA MET A 250 7.81 -14.67 -2.46
C MET A 250 6.78 -13.78 -1.74
N LEU A 251 7.20 -12.67 -1.13
CA LEU A 251 6.28 -11.70 -0.53
C LEU A 251 5.30 -11.11 -1.53
N ARG A 252 5.78 -10.76 -2.74
CA ARG A 252 4.95 -10.18 -3.79
C ARG A 252 3.92 -11.17 -4.34
N ALA A 253 4.33 -12.40 -4.61
CA ALA A 253 3.41 -13.47 -5.01
C ALA A 253 2.39 -13.79 -3.91
N THR A 254 2.82 -13.86 -2.65
CA THR A 254 1.93 -14.07 -1.50
C THR A 254 0.94 -12.93 -1.31
N ASN A 255 1.36 -11.68 -1.53
CA ASN A 255 0.44 -10.54 -1.52
C ASN A 255 -0.60 -10.66 -2.65
N ALA A 256 -0.17 -11.01 -3.87
CA ALA A 256 -1.08 -11.20 -5.00
C ALA A 256 -2.09 -12.34 -4.73
N HIS A 257 -1.66 -13.44 -4.10
CA HIS A 257 -2.55 -14.50 -3.62
C HIS A 257 -3.58 -13.96 -2.62
N ARG A 258 -3.13 -13.25 -1.59
CA ARG A 258 -4.00 -12.69 -0.55
C ARG A 258 -5.06 -11.75 -1.15
N VAL A 259 -4.66 -10.86 -2.05
CA VAL A 259 -5.56 -9.92 -2.74
C VAL A 259 -6.54 -10.67 -3.64
N ALA A 260 -6.09 -11.70 -4.36
CA ALA A 260 -6.96 -12.53 -5.19
C ALA A 260 -8.07 -13.22 -4.37
N VAL A 261 -7.73 -13.78 -3.22
CA VAL A 261 -8.72 -14.40 -2.31
C VAL A 261 -9.71 -13.37 -1.75
N ALA A 262 -9.22 -12.18 -1.40
CA ALA A 262 -10.04 -11.10 -0.85
C ALA A 262 -10.88 -10.33 -1.90
N SER A 263 -10.62 -10.54 -3.19
CA SER A 263 -11.26 -9.80 -4.30
C SER A 263 -12.77 -9.99 -4.38
N VAL A 264 -13.45 -9.28 -5.29
CA VAL A 264 -14.88 -9.45 -5.55
C VAL A 264 -15.19 -10.48 -6.65
N PHE A 265 -14.17 -11.18 -7.17
CA PHE A 265 -14.36 -12.16 -8.24
C PHE A 265 -15.25 -13.35 -7.80
N PRO A 266 -15.85 -14.08 -8.75
CA PRO A 266 -16.59 -15.30 -8.46
C PRO A 266 -15.76 -16.30 -7.65
N PRO A 267 -16.35 -17.06 -6.70
CA PRO A 267 -15.61 -18.00 -5.85
C PRO A 267 -14.72 -18.98 -6.63
N GLU A 268 -15.20 -19.50 -7.75
CA GLU A 268 -14.45 -20.40 -8.63
C GLU A 268 -13.16 -19.75 -9.16
N MET A 269 -13.24 -18.48 -9.57
CA MET A 269 -12.09 -17.73 -10.05
C MET A 269 -11.10 -17.43 -8.93
N LYS A 270 -11.59 -17.09 -7.73
CA LYS A 270 -10.73 -16.88 -6.55
C LYS A 270 -9.93 -18.13 -6.22
N THR A 271 -10.59 -19.28 -6.16
CA THR A 271 -9.93 -20.57 -5.87
C THR A 271 -8.92 -20.91 -6.97
N ARG A 272 -9.29 -20.75 -8.26
CA ARG A 272 -8.39 -20.99 -9.39
C ARG A 272 -7.14 -20.11 -9.33
N LEU A 273 -7.29 -18.82 -9.02
CA LEU A 273 -6.18 -17.87 -8.86
C LEU A 273 -5.28 -18.24 -7.67
N ALA A 274 -5.89 -18.51 -6.51
CA ALA A 274 -5.19 -18.89 -5.29
C ALA A 274 -4.35 -20.16 -5.51
N ASP A 275 -4.97 -21.22 -6.03
CA ASP A 275 -4.32 -22.49 -6.32
C ASP A 275 -3.20 -22.34 -7.35
N PHE A 276 -3.39 -21.49 -8.36
CA PHE A 276 -2.38 -21.23 -9.38
C PHE A 276 -1.13 -20.56 -8.78
N ILE A 277 -1.30 -19.50 -7.99
CA ILE A 277 -0.19 -18.79 -7.36
C ILE A 277 0.52 -19.67 -6.34
N ASP A 278 -0.23 -20.41 -5.52
CA ASP A 278 0.33 -21.37 -4.54
C ASP A 278 1.12 -22.49 -5.23
N THR A 279 0.64 -23.00 -6.38
CA THR A 279 1.37 -24.00 -7.18
C THR A 279 2.66 -23.43 -7.77
N ILE A 280 2.67 -22.17 -8.23
CA ILE A 280 3.90 -21.49 -8.68
C ILE A 280 4.90 -21.34 -7.53
N LEU A 281 4.42 -20.95 -6.34
CA LEU A 281 5.25 -20.81 -5.15
C LEU A 281 5.81 -22.14 -4.68
N GLU A 282 5.00 -23.20 -4.62
CA GLU A 282 5.43 -24.54 -4.27
C GLU A 282 6.54 -25.02 -5.22
N ARG A 283 6.32 -24.90 -6.54
CA ARG A 283 7.32 -25.25 -7.53
C ARG A 283 8.61 -24.45 -7.35
N TYR A 284 8.50 -23.16 -7.06
CA TYR A 284 9.67 -22.33 -6.81
C TYR A 284 10.47 -22.80 -5.59
N LEU A 285 9.81 -23.22 -4.51
CA LEU A 285 10.50 -23.80 -3.34
C LEU A 285 11.26 -25.07 -3.70
N ILE A 286 10.71 -25.91 -4.58
CA ILE A 286 11.32 -27.15 -5.07
C ILE A 286 12.51 -26.86 -5.96
N ASP A 287 12.28 -26.09 -7.03
CA ASP A 287 13.26 -25.85 -8.09
C ASP A 287 14.50 -25.11 -7.54
N GLU A 288 14.30 -24.17 -6.61
CA GLU A 288 15.39 -23.45 -5.95
C GLU A 288 15.90 -24.12 -4.68
N GLN A 289 15.34 -25.26 -4.28
CA GLN A 289 15.70 -26.00 -3.07
C GLN A 289 15.74 -25.10 -1.82
N ILE A 290 14.78 -24.19 -1.68
CA ILE A 290 14.81 -23.14 -0.65
C ILE A 290 14.75 -23.75 0.75
N VAL A 291 13.88 -24.75 0.94
CA VAL A 291 13.71 -25.42 2.24
C VAL A 291 14.95 -26.22 2.59
N GLU A 292 15.54 -26.91 1.62
CA GLU A 292 16.76 -27.71 1.77
C GLU A 292 17.97 -26.81 2.07
N LYS A 293 18.03 -25.62 1.46
CA LYS A 293 19.07 -24.61 1.75
C LYS A 293 18.95 -24.03 3.16
N LEU A 294 17.73 -23.86 3.66
CA LEU A 294 17.52 -23.43 5.05
C LEU A 294 17.88 -24.54 6.05
N ASP A 295 17.80 -25.80 5.62
CA ASP A 295 18.05 -26.99 6.42
C ASP A 295 19.38 -27.70 6.10
N HIS A 296 20.43 -26.94 5.76
CA HIS A 296 21.75 -27.50 5.45
C HIS A 296 22.34 -28.26 6.65
N GLN A 297 22.83 -29.47 6.40
CA GLN A 297 23.32 -30.40 7.44
C GLN A 297 24.55 -29.88 8.21
N ASP A 298 25.36 -29.01 7.58
CA ASP A 298 26.56 -28.43 8.19
C ASP A 298 26.25 -27.35 9.24
N SER A 299 25.00 -26.86 9.29
CA SER A 299 24.58 -25.89 10.31
C SER A 299 24.14 -26.59 11.59
N PRO A 300 24.39 -26.01 12.78
CA PRO A 300 23.85 -26.52 14.05
C PRO A 300 22.32 -26.67 13.99
N LEU A 301 21.79 -27.71 14.65
CA LEU A 301 20.34 -28.01 14.66
C LEU A 301 19.51 -26.78 15.09
N ARG A 302 19.97 -26.07 16.12
CA ARG A 302 19.35 -24.84 16.62
C ARG A 302 19.18 -23.80 15.51
N ASP A 303 20.24 -23.53 14.75
CA ASP A 303 20.23 -22.47 13.74
C ASP A 303 19.33 -22.85 12.57
N ARG A 304 19.31 -24.14 12.18
CA ARG A 304 18.40 -24.68 11.16
C ARG A 304 16.94 -24.57 11.58
N ALA A 305 16.63 -25.01 12.80
CA ALA A 305 15.28 -24.95 13.35
C ALA A 305 14.78 -23.50 13.45
N VAL A 306 15.61 -22.58 13.97
CA VAL A 306 15.25 -21.15 14.05
C VAL A 306 15.04 -20.55 12.65
N ARG A 307 15.93 -20.80 11.67
CA ARG A 307 15.80 -20.28 10.30
C ARG A 307 14.51 -20.75 9.62
N LEU A 308 14.17 -22.03 9.73
CA LEU A 308 12.96 -22.58 9.12
C LEU A 308 11.68 -22.01 9.76
N VAL A 309 11.63 -21.92 11.10
CA VAL A 309 10.46 -21.35 11.78
C VAL A 309 10.35 -19.85 11.47
N GLN A 310 11.46 -19.10 11.43
CA GLN A 310 11.47 -17.70 11.00
C GLN A 310 11.00 -17.54 9.55
N PHE A 311 11.37 -18.46 8.66
CA PHE A 311 10.92 -18.47 7.27
C PHE A 311 9.39 -18.62 7.19
N CYS A 312 8.80 -19.56 7.93
CA CYS A 312 7.34 -19.71 8.03
C CYS A 312 6.67 -18.49 8.68
N ALA A 313 7.28 -17.90 9.72
CA ALA A 313 6.75 -16.73 10.41
C ALA A 313 6.86 -15.42 9.59
N ALA A 314 7.70 -15.39 8.56
CA ALA A 314 7.97 -14.18 7.79
C ALA A 314 6.82 -13.76 6.85
N GLY A 315 5.74 -14.55 6.77
CA GLY A 315 4.59 -14.26 5.90
C GLY A 315 4.92 -14.33 4.41
N VAL A 316 5.97 -15.07 4.05
CA VAL A 316 6.48 -15.18 2.67
C VAL A 316 5.72 -16.21 1.83
N LEU A 317 4.90 -17.05 2.44
CA LEU A 317 4.08 -18.06 1.78
C LEU A 317 2.62 -17.93 2.20
N PRO A 318 1.66 -18.14 1.28
CA PRO A 318 0.24 -18.25 1.64
C PRO A 318 -0.04 -19.59 2.32
N GLU A 319 -1.15 -19.66 3.07
CA GLU A 319 -1.69 -20.94 3.53
C GLU A 319 -2.08 -21.79 2.31
N GLY A 320 -1.55 -23.01 2.21
CA GLY A 320 -1.67 -23.84 1.02
C GLY A 320 -0.59 -24.90 0.93
N LYS A 321 -0.34 -25.41 -0.28
CA LYS A 321 0.67 -26.43 -0.60
C LYS A 321 2.07 -25.95 -0.24
N ALA A 322 2.43 -24.71 -0.62
CA ALA A 322 3.76 -24.17 -0.38
C ALA A 322 4.09 -24.07 1.12
N MET A 323 3.15 -23.53 1.92
CA MET A 323 3.32 -23.47 3.38
C MET A 323 3.27 -24.86 4.02
N THR A 324 2.39 -25.75 3.58
CA THR A 324 2.31 -27.13 4.09
C THR A 324 3.63 -27.87 3.91
N ARG A 325 4.29 -27.71 2.75
CA ARG A 325 5.62 -28.29 2.50
C ARG A 325 6.66 -27.78 3.50
N ALA A 326 6.70 -26.46 3.74
CA ALA A 326 7.62 -25.87 4.71
C ALA A 326 7.33 -26.37 6.14
N ARG A 327 6.04 -26.45 6.54
CA ARG A 327 5.60 -26.99 7.83
C ARG A 327 6.00 -28.45 8.02
N GLN A 328 5.85 -29.29 7.00
CA GLN A 328 6.23 -30.70 7.07
C GLN A 328 7.73 -30.87 7.42
N ARG A 329 8.61 -30.04 6.84
CA ARG A 329 10.04 -30.10 7.17
C ARG A 329 10.33 -29.74 8.62
N ILE A 330 9.66 -28.70 9.14
CA ILE A 330 9.79 -28.29 10.54
C ILE A 330 9.28 -29.40 11.48
N LEU A 331 8.13 -29.99 11.18
CA LEU A 331 7.58 -31.10 11.96
C LEU A 331 8.52 -32.32 11.98
N MET A 332 9.20 -32.61 10.86
CA MET A 332 10.21 -33.67 10.82
C MET A 332 11.42 -33.37 11.71
N LEU A 333 11.86 -32.11 11.78
CA LEU A 333 12.94 -31.69 12.69
C LEU A 333 12.53 -31.79 14.17
N LEU A 334 11.34 -31.27 14.51
CA LEU A 334 10.83 -31.28 15.89
C LEU A 334 10.57 -32.69 16.43
N ARG A 335 10.30 -33.66 15.54
CA ARG A 335 10.10 -35.08 15.89
C ARG A 335 11.39 -35.86 16.09
N GLN A 336 12.56 -35.24 15.90
CA GLN A 336 13.83 -35.93 16.17
C GLN A 336 13.93 -36.30 17.65
N PRO A 337 14.44 -37.50 17.98
CA PRO A 337 14.63 -37.89 19.37
C PRO A 337 15.60 -36.93 20.05
N ASN A 338 15.31 -36.56 21.30
CA ASN A 338 16.12 -35.62 22.09
C ASN A 338 16.34 -34.25 21.44
N PHE A 339 15.37 -33.77 20.64
CA PHE A 339 15.44 -32.46 19.98
C PHE A 339 15.86 -31.34 20.93
N ASP A 340 15.21 -31.21 22.10
CA ASP A 340 15.49 -30.17 23.08
C ASP A 340 16.94 -30.20 23.57
N ALA A 341 17.49 -31.40 23.80
CA ALA A 341 18.88 -31.58 24.22
C ALA A 341 19.86 -31.21 23.10
N HIS A 342 19.56 -31.58 21.85
CA HIS A 342 20.34 -31.19 20.69
C HIS A 342 20.21 -29.71 20.32
N PHE A 343 19.08 -29.07 20.65
CA PHE A 343 18.83 -27.66 20.40
C PHE A 343 19.67 -26.76 21.33
N ILE A 344 19.85 -27.18 22.58
CA ILE A 344 20.69 -26.46 23.56
C ILE A 344 22.16 -26.89 23.52
N ASP A 345 22.54 -27.74 22.57
CA ASP A 345 23.92 -28.17 22.43
C ASP A 345 24.86 -26.98 22.16
N GLY A 346 26.02 -26.99 22.81
CA GLY A 346 26.99 -25.89 22.79
C GLY A 346 26.71 -24.71 23.72
N PHE A 347 25.66 -24.73 24.56
CA PHE A 347 25.52 -23.75 25.65
C PHE A 347 26.30 -24.19 26.90
N THR A 348 27.19 -23.31 27.39
CA THR A 348 27.91 -23.52 28.66
C THR A 348 27.13 -23.03 29.88
N ASP A 349 26.12 -22.17 29.68
CA ASP A 349 25.29 -21.56 30.73
C ASP A 349 23.85 -22.12 30.68
N PRO A 350 23.38 -22.84 31.72
CA PRO A 350 22.03 -23.40 31.78
C PRO A 350 20.91 -22.37 31.67
N LEU A 351 21.10 -21.16 32.19
CA LEU A 351 20.08 -20.10 32.14
C LEU A 351 19.89 -19.58 30.71
N ARG A 352 20.98 -19.49 29.95
CA ARG A 352 20.93 -19.12 28.52
C ARG A 352 20.30 -20.21 27.66
N ALA A 353 20.61 -21.48 27.93
CA ALA A 353 19.99 -22.62 27.26
C ALA A 353 18.46 -22.61 27.45
N GLN A 354 17.99 -22.45 28.69
CA GLN A 354 16.55 -22.40 28.99
C GLN A 354 15.87 -21.17 28.40
N LYS A 355 16.56 -20.02 28.33
CA LYS A 355 16.05 -18.82 27.64
C LYS A 355 15.90 -19.06 26.14
N ALA A 356 16.92 -19.62 25.48
CA ALA A 356 16.88 -19.90 24.04
C ALA A 356 15.74 -20.86 23.65
N LEU A 357 15.50 -21.88 24.48
CA LEU A 357 14.42 -22.84 24.27
C LEU A 357 13.04 -22.19 24.44
N ARG A 358 12.86 -21.32 25.45
CA ARG A 358 11.64 -20.52 25.61
C ARG A 358 11.40 -19.57 24.44
N ASP A 359 12.43 -18.85 23.99
CA ASP A 359 12.34 -17.93 22.85
C ASP A 359 11.98 -18.70 21.56
N PHE A 360 12.50 -19.91 21.39
CA PHE A 360 12.14 -20.79 20.29
C PHE A 360 10.68 -21.27 20.36
N HIS A 361 10.19 -21.68 21.54
CA HIS A 361 8.78 -22.04 21.71
C HIS A 361 7.84 -20.86 21.43
N GLN A 362 8.19 -19.65 21.87
CA GLN A 362 7.44 -18.45 21.51
C GLN A 362 7.43 -18.21 20.00
N LEU A 363 8.54 -18.50 19.31
CA LEU A 363 8.61 -18.40 17.86
C LEU A 363 7.73 -19.45 17.17
N LEU A 364 7.67 -20.69 17.68
CA LEU A 364 6.78 -21.74 17.17
C LEU A 364 5.31 -21.34 17.30
N VAL A 365 4.90 -20.80 18.46
CA VAL A 365 3.54 -20.28 18.69
C VAL A 365 3.24 -19.17 17.68
N LYS A 366 4.15 -18.19 17.51
CA LYS A 366 3.98 -17.09 16.54
C LYS A 366 3.85 -17.59 15.09
N ALA A 367 4.54 -18.67 14.75
CA ALA A 367 4.52 -19.28 13.42
C ALA A 367 3.34 -20.26 13.22
N GLY A 368 2.48 -20.44 14.22
CA GLY A 368 1.28 -21.28 14.15
C GLY A 368 1.54 -22.78 14.35
N PHE A 369 2.58 -23.15 15.10
CA PHE A 369 2.91 -24.53 15.44
C PHE A 369 2.67 -24.89 16.92
N GLY A 370 2.24 -23.92 17.74
CA GLY A 370 2.08 -24.06 19.18
C GLY A 370 0.67 -24.36 19.66
#